data_AF-M8BGE3-F1
#
_entry.id   AF-M8BGE3-F1
#
_cell.length_a   1.000
_cell.length_b   1.000
_cell.length_c   1.000
_cell.angle_alpha   90.00
_cell.angle_beta   90.00
_cell.angle_gamma   90.00
#
_symmetry.space_group_name_H-M   'P 1'
#
loop_
_entity.id
_entity.type
_entity.pdbx_description
1 polymer ?
#
loop_
_entity_poly.entity_id
_entity_poly.type
_entity_poly.pdbx_seq_one_letter_code
_entity_poly.pdbx_strand_id
1 'polypeptide(L)'
;MARKGGERKKAVTRSTKAGLQFPVGRIGRFLKKGRYAQRVGSGAPVYLAAVLEYLAAEVLELAGNAAKDNKKTRIVPRHLLLAIRNDQELGKLLAGVTIAHGGVLPNINPVLLPKKALEKAEKESQSPNFSGLSHDTNEVALKDAFSQHGDVIQVKVICHPVTGQSKGYGFVKFSSEKDAAAALEKMSDEVLDGKNIRVHFANSG
;
A
#
# COMPACT_ATOMS: atom_id res chain seq x y z
N MET A 1 -47.52 -42.39 33.18
CA MET A 1 -47.62 -41.44 32.06
C MET A 1 -46.23 -40.94 31.69
N ALA A 2 -45.68 -41.34 30.54
CA ALA A 2 -44.40 -40.82 30.06
C ALA A 2 -44.60 -39.41 29.48
N ARG A 3 -43.86 -38.41 29.98
CA ARG A 3 -43.87 -37.06 29.41
C ARG A 3 -43.29 -37.12 28.00
N LYS A 4 -44.14 -36.91 26.99
CA LYS A 4 -43.75 -36.76 25.58
C LYS A 4 -42.82 -35.54 25.50
N GLY A 5 -41.54 -35.77 25.19
CA GLY A 5 -40.57 -34.69 25.05
C GLY A 5 -40.98 -33.74 23.92
N GLY A 6 -41.09 -32.45 24.20
CA GLY A 6 -41.46 -31.43 23.22
C GLY A 6 -40.46 -31.34 22.05
N GLU A 7 -40.89 -30.73 20.95
CA GLU A 7 -40.07 -30.52 19.75
C GLU A 7 -38.73 -29.84 20.07
N ARG A 8 -37.62 -30.52 19.76
CA ARG A 8 -36.29 -29.94 19.91
C ARG A 8 -36.05 -28.90 18.84
N LYS A 9 -35.78 -27.65 19.26
CA LYS A 9 -35.33 -26.58 18.37
C LYS A 9 -34.07 -27.01 17.60
N LYS A 10 -33.97 -26.61 16.33
CA LYS A 10 -32.78 -26.86 15.49
C LYS A 10 -31.52 -26.32 16.19
N ALA A 11 -30.48 -27.14 16.25
CA ALA A 11 -29.22 -26.75 16.86
C ALA A 11 -28.54 -25.65 16.02
N VAL A 12 -28.27 -24.50 16.64
CA VAL A 12 -27.49 -23.41 16.02
C VAL A 12 -26.05 -23.51 16.50
N THR A 13 -25.10 -23.45 15.57
CA THR A 13 -23.68 -23.54 15.91
C THR A 13 -23.23 -22.33 16.72
N ARG A 14 -22.19 -22.52 17.54
CA ARG A 14 -21.60 -21.41 18.29
C ARG A 14 -20.96 -20.35 17.40
N SER A 15 -20.44 -20.72 16.23
CA SER A 15 -19.89 -19.79 15.24
C SER A 15 -20.99 -18.89 14.69
N THR A 16 -22.10 -19.48 14.25
CA THR A 16 -23.28 -18.74 13.76
C THR A 16 -23.84 -17.80 14.83
N LYS A 17 -23.93 -18.24 16.10
CA LYS A 17 -24.38 -17.38 17.21
C LYS A 17 -23.43 -16.21 17.50
N ALA A 18 -22.13 -16.39 17.23
CA ALA A 18 -21.11 -15.37 17.46
C ALA A 18 -20.84 -14.48 16.24
N GLY A 19 -21.48 -14.76 15.09
CA GLY A 19 -21.23 -14.02 13.84
C GLY A 19 -19.85 -14.29 13.22
N LEU A 20 -19.24 -15.45 13.50
CA LEU A 20 -17.90 -15.79 13.04
C LEU A 20 -17.95 -16.87 11.95
N GLN A 21 -17.11 -16.75 10.94
CA GLN A 21 -16.85 -17.80 9.96
C GLN A 21 -15.97 -18.93 10.54
N PHE A 22 -15.06 -18.59 11.47
CA PHE A 22 -14.14 -19.54 12.07
C PHE A 22 -14.84 -20.50 13.04
N PRO A 23 -14.37 -21.75 13.16
CA PRO A 23 -15.07 -22.81 13.91
C PRO A 23 -14.82 -22.73 15.42
N VAL A 24 -15.64 -21.95 16.14
CA VAL A 24 -15.57 -21.75 17.60
C VAL A 24 -15.54 -23.07 18.37
N GLY A 25 -16.38 -24.03 17.99
CA GLY A 25 -16.44 -25.35 18.65
C GLY A 25 -15.13 -26.15 18.51
N ARG A 26 -14.49 -26.09 17.34
CA ARG A 26 -13.22 -26.77 17.06
C ARG A 26 -12.07 -26.12 17.85
N ILE A 27 -12.04 -24.80 17.90
CA ILE A 27 -11.05 -24.03 18.67
C ILE A 27 -11.19 -24.36 20.17
N GLY A 28 -12.42 -24.42 20.70
CA GLY A 28 -12.66 -24.83 22.08
C GLY A 28 -12.17 -26.25 22.38
N ARG A 29 -12.33 -27.18 21.44
CA ARG A 29 -11.76 -28.54 21.56
C ARG A 29 -10.23 -28.52 21.58
N PHE A 30 -9.59 -27.72 20.73
CA PHE A 30 -8.14 -27.59 20.69
C PHE A 30 -7.56 -26.93 21.95
N LEU A 31 -8.23 -25.91 22.50
CA LEU A 31 -7.82 -25.30 23.78
C LEU A 31 -7.83 -26.33 24.93
N LYS A 32 -8.84 -27.21 24.98
CA LYS A 32 -8.90 -28.30 25.97
C LYS A 32 -7.84 -29.37 25.71
N LYS A 33 -7.65 -29.78 24.44
CA LYS A 33 -6.66 -30.80 24.06
C LYS A 33 -5.23 -30.34 24.35
N GLY A 34 -4.93 -29.06 24.17
CA GLY A 34 -3.63 -28.46 24.42
C GLY A 34 -3.26 -28.35 25.90
N ARG A 35 -4.21 -28.56 26.83
CA ARG A 35 -3.99 -28.51 28.29
C ARG A 35 -3.30 -27.21 28.76
N TYR A 36 -3.55 -26.08 28.10
CA TYR A 36 -2.98 -24.77 28.47
C TYR A 36 -3.42 -24.29 29.87
N ALA A 37 -4.57 -24.77 30.35
CA ALA A 37 -5.09 -24.52 31.69
C ALA A 37 -6.01 -25.67 32.12
N GLN A 38 -6.25 -25.80 33.43
CA GLN A 38 -7.14 -26.84 33.99
C GLN A 38 -8.60 -26.67 33.51
N ARG A 39 -9.06 -25.44 33.32
CA ARG A 39 -10.39 -25.11 32.80
C ARG A 39 -10.28 -24.05 31.72
N VAL A 40 -11.15 -24.15 30.71
CA VAL A 40 -11.27 -23.18 29.63
C VAL A 40 -12.69 -22.61 29.66
N GLY A 41 -12.80 -21.29 29.90
CA GLY A 41 -14.09 -20.60 29.92
C GLY A 41 -14.83 -20.68 28.59
N SER A 42 -16.16 -20.54 28.62
CA SER A 42 -16.99 -20.65 27.40
C SER A 42 -16.71 -19.55 26.38
N GLY A 43 -16.32 -18.35 26.83
CA GLY A 43 -15.98 -17.20 25.99
C GLY A 43 -14.59 -17.26 25.32
N ALA A 44 -13.62 -17.94 25.94
CA ALA A 44 -12.25 -18.03 25.43
C ALA A 44 -12.13 -18.48 23.96
N PRO A 45 -12.78 -19.59 23.54
CA PRO A 45 -12.75 -20.00 22.13
C PRO A 45 -13.54 -19.10 21.19
N VAL A 46 -14.45 -18.25 21.68
CA VAL A 46 -15.14 -17.25 20.84
C VAL A 46 -14.16 -16.13 20.53
N TYR A 47 -13.53 -15.59 21.57
CA TYR A 47 -12.58 -14.49 21.43
C TYR A 47 -11.38 -14.88 20.56
N LEU A 48 -10.79 -16.05 20.82
CA LEU A 48 -9.69 -16.56 20.01
C LEU A 48 -10.10 -16.80 18.55
N ALA A 49 -11.32 -17.30 18.30
CA ALA A 49 -11.82 -17.46 16.94
C ALA A 49 -11.93 -16.13 16.21
N ALA A 50 -12.45 -15.09 16.88
CA ALA A 50 -12.57 -13.76 16.31
C ALA A 50 -11.20 -13.16 15.97
N VAL A 51 -10.21 -13.26 16.87
CA VAL A 51 -8.85 -12.76 16.62
C VAL A 51 -8.18 -13.50 15.45
N LEU A 52 -8.31 -14.82 15.40
CA LEU A 52 -7.74 -15.61 14.30
C LEU A 52 -8.42 -15.31 12.95
N GLU A 53 -9.75 -15.09 12.96
CA GLU A 53 -10.49 -14.69 11.76
C GLU A 53 -10.07 -13.31 11.27
N TYR A 54 -9.92 -12.35 12.19
CA TYR A 54 -9.44 -11.01 11.88
C TYR A 54 -8.03 -11.02 11.26
N LEU A 55 -7.07 -11.69 11.90
CA LEU A 55 -5.70 -11.77 11.37
C LEU A 55 -5.64 -12.48 10.02
N ALA A 56 -6.47 -13.52 9.81
CA ALA A 56 -6.55 -14.20 8.53
C ALA A 56 -7.14 -13.29 7.44
N ALA A 57 -8.18 -12.51 7.76
CA ALA A 57 -8.77 -11.55 6.84
C ALA A 57 -7.77 -10.48 6.42
N GLU A 58 -7.03 -9.90 7.38
CA GLU A 58 -6.01 -8.87 7.11
C GLU A 58 -4.92 -9.37 6.15
N VAL A 59 -4.36 -10.56 6.43
CA VAL A 59 -3.34 -11.17 5.57
C VAL A 59 -3.91 -11.46 4.17
N LEU A 60 -5.17 -11.91 4.07
CA LEU A 60 -5.80 -12.22 2.79
C LEU A 60 -6.14 -10.96 1.98
N GLU A 61 -6.52 -9.87 2.63
CA GLU A 61 -6.78 -8.58 1.99
C GLU A 61 -5.49 -8.06 1.32
N LEU A 62 -4.41 -7.95 2.09
CA LEU A 62 -3.11 -7.50 1.59
C LEU A 62 -2.52 -8.44 0.52
N ALA A 63 -2.64 -9.76 0.72
CA ALA A 63 -2.17 -10.73 -0.27
C ALA A 63 -3.05 -10.75 -1.54
N GLY A 64 -4.34 -10.45 -1.42
CA GLY A 64 -5.24 -10.23 -2.54
C GLY A 64 -4.83 -9.02 -3.38
N ASN A 65 -4.50 -7.92 -2.72
CA ASN A 65 -3.94 -6.72 -3.37
C ASN A 65 -2.61 -7.03 -4.06
N ALA A 66 -1.68 -7.71 -3.38
CA ALA A 66 -0.42 -8.14 -3.98
C ALA A 66 -0.61 -9.11 -5.17
N ALA A 67 -1.65 -9.94 -5.16
CA ALA A 67 -1.98 -10.78 -6.30
C ALA A 67 -2.47 -9.94 -7.49
N LYS A 68 -3.36 -8.98 -7.21
CA LYS A 68 -3.92 -8.05 -8.20
C LYS A 68 -2.84 -7.18 -8.85
N ASP A 69 -1.89 -6.67 -8.07
CA ASP A 69 -0.75 -5.88 -8.56
C ASP A 69 0.14 -6.70 -9.50
N ASN A 70 0.29 -7.99 -9.20
CA ASN A 70 0.98 -8.96 -10.07
C ASN A 70 0.10 -9.47 -11.23
N LYS A 71 -1.07 -8.87 -11.46
CA LYS A 71 -2.03 -9.24 -12.50
C LYS A 71 -2.49 -10.70 -12.40
N LYS A 72 -2.65 -11.21 -11.18
CA LYS A 72 -3.13 -12.57 -10.88
C LYS A 72 -4.43 -12.50 -10.08
N THR A 73 -5.32 -13.44 -10.33
CA THR A 73 -6.58 -13.61 -9.59
C THR A 73 -6.48 -14.63 -8.45
N ARG A 74 -5.35 -15.33 -8.35
CA ARG A 74 -5.10 -16.37 -7.34
C ARG A 74 -3.95 -15.95 -6.44
N ILE A 75 -4.18 -16.03 -5.13
CA ILE A 75 -3.14 -15.86 -4.11
C ILE A 75 -2.20 -17.07 -4.15
N VAL A 76 -0.89 -16.81 -4.20
CA VAL A 76 0.18 -17.81 -4.12
C VAL A 76 1.15 -17.40 -2.99
N PRO A 77 2.05 -18.29 -2.52
CA PRO A 77 2.93 -17.98 -1.40
C PRO A 77 3.78 -16.71 -1.56
N ARG A 78 4.14 -16.35 -2.81
CA ARG A 78 4.79 -15.07 -3.12
C ARG A 78 3.96 -13.87 -2.66
N HIS A 79 2.65 -13.88 -2.90
CA HIS A 79 1.77 -12.77 -2.53
C HIS A 79 1.63 -12.65 -1.01
N LEU A 80 1.60 -13.77 -0.28
CA LEU A 80 1.64 -13.78 1.18
C LEU A 80 2.95 -13.16 1.70
N LEU A 81 4.08 -13.52 1.10
CA LEU A 81 5.36 -12.93 1.50
C LEU A 81 5.43 -11.43 1.23
N LEU A 82 4.99 -10.97 0.05
CA LEU A 82 4.94 -9.54 -0.26
C LEU A 82 4.05 -8.78 0.72
N ALA A 83 2.86 -9.28 0.99
CA ALA A 83 1.92 -8.69 1.94
C ALA A 83 2.50 -8.59 3.35
N ILE A 84 3.00 -9.71 3.89
CA ILE A 84 3.51 -9.77 5.27
C ILE A 84 4.78 -8.95 5.45
N ARG A 85 5.69 -8.95 4.47
CA ARG A 85 7.00 -8.28 4.62
C ARG A 85 6.96 -6.78 4.33
N ASN A 86 5.99 -6.32 3.53
CA ASN A 86 5.77 -4.88 3.31
C ASN A 86 4.93 -4.24 4.42
N ASP A 87 4.23 -5.04 5.23
CA ASP A 87 3.48 -4.55 6.38
C ASP A 87 4.32 -4.58 7.66
N GLN A 88 4.33 -3.47 8.41
CA GLN A 88 5.19 -3.31 9.59
C GLN A 88 4.74 -4.21 10.75
N GLU A 89 3.43 -4.34 10.98
CA GLU A 89 2.89 -5.07 12.11
C GLU A 89 2.94 -6.58 11.88
N LEU A 90 2.50 -7.04 10.71
CA LEU A 90 2.58 -8.44 10.29
C LEU A 90 4.03 -8.89 10.12
N GLY A 91 4.88 -8.02 9.59
CA GLY A 91 6.31 -8.28 9.45
C GLY A 91 6.98 -8.52 10.81
N LYS A 92 6.60 -7.74 11.82
CA LYS A 92 7.05 -7.92 13.21
C LYS A 92 6.44 -9.16 13.86
N LEU A 93 5.13 -9.39 13.70
CA LEU A 93 4.43 -10.56 14.23
C LEU A 93 5.01 -11.87 13.70
N LEU A 94 5.46 -11.88 12.44
CA LEU A 94 5.97 -13.05 11.72
C LEU A 94 7.48 -12.97 11.41
N ALA A 95 8.24 -12.23 12.21
CA ALA A 95 9.68 -12.00 11.99
C ALA A 95 10.48 -13.32 11.85
N GLY A 96 10.19 -14.33 12.68
CA GLY A 96 10.88 -15.63 12.66
C GLY A 96 10.25 -16.71 11.78
N VAL A 97 9.19 -16.40 11.03
CA VAL A 97 8.47 -17.41 10.24
C VAL A 97 9.00 -17.47 8.82
N THR A 98 9.31 -18.68 8.33
CA THR A 98 9.66 -18.93 6.93
C THR A 98 8.41 -19.23 6.10
N ILE A 99 8.19 -18.46 5.03
CA ILE A 99 7.11 -18.69 4.07
C ILE A 99 7.67 -19.51 2.91
N ALA A 100 7.34 -20.80 2.85
CA ALA A 100 7.76 -21.67 1.76
C ALA A 100 7.31 -21.13 0.40
N HIS A 101 8.20 -21.18 -0.60
CA HIS A 101 7.99 -20.62 -1.94
C HIS A 101 7.64 -19.11 -1.99
N GLY A 102 7.91 -18.35 -0.92
CA GLY A 102 7.65 -16.91 -0.86
C GLY A 102 8.71 -16.04 -1.55
N GLY A 103 9.97 -16.49 -1.61
CA GLY A 103 11.11 -15.68 -2.05
C GLY A 103 11.46 -14.58 -1.04
N VAL A 104 11.98 -13.43 -1.52
CA VAL A 104 12.34 -12.26 -0.69
C VAL A 104 11.80 -10.96 -1.28
N LEU A 105 11.64 -9.90 -0.47
CA LEU A 105 11.33 -8.58 -1.03
C LEU A 105 12.45 -8.14 -1.97
N PRO A 106 12.13 -7.58 -3.16
CA PRO A 106 13.15 -7.01 -4.03
C PRO A 106 13.84 -5.86 -3.30
N ASN A 107 15.13 -6.02 -3.03
CA ASN A 107 15.96 -4.99 -2.43
C ASN A 107 17.38 -5.13 -2.99
N ILE A 108 17.93 -4.05 -3.52
CA ILE A 108 19.30 -4.00 -4.04
C ILE A 108 20.02 -2.93 -3.23
N ASN A 109 21.13 -3.31 -2.58
CA ASN A 109 21.94 -2.35 -1.85
C ASN A 109 22.43 -1.25 -2.82
N PRO A 110 22.32 0.05 -2.48
CA PRO A 110 22.70 1.15 -3.38
C PRO A 110 24.13 1.03 -3.95
N VAL A 111 25.06 0.43 -3.20
CA VAL A 111 26.44 0.18 -3.64
C VAL A 111 26.52 -0.72 -4.88
N LEU A 112 25.53 -1.59 -5.09
CA LEU A 112 25.45 -2.50 -6.22
C LEU A 112 24.80 -1.86 -7.46
N LEU A 113 24.24 -0.65 -7.34
CA LEU A 113 23.63 0.03 -8.47
C LEU A 113 24.71 0.60 -9.39
N PRO A 114 24.49 0.57 -10.72
CA PRO A 114 25.37 1.26 -11.66
C PRO A 114 25.47 2.75 -11.31
N LYS A 115 26.66 3.34 -11.37
CA LYS A 115 26.86 4.79 -11.09
C LYS A 115 25.90 5.69 -11.86
N LYS A 116 25.62 5.37 -13.12
CA LYS A 116 24.64 6.12 -13.94
C LYS A 116 23.20 6.05 -13.40
N ALA A 117 22.83 4.94 -12.77
CA ALA A 117 21.52 4.78 -12.14
C ALA A 117 21.44 5.57 -10.83
N LEU A 118 22.53 5.62 -10.05
CA LEU A 118 22.65 6.48 -8.86
C LEU A 118 22.54 7.95 -9.23
N GLU A 119 23.31 8.41 -10.22
CA GLU A 119 23.22 9.79 -10.71
C GLU A 119 21.82 10.13 -11.26
N LYS A 120 21.14 9.17 -11.89
CA LYS A 120 19.77 9.39 -12.36
C LYS A 120 18.81 9.53 -11.17
N ALA A 121 18.88 8.63 -10.19
CA ALA A 121 18.02 8.68 -9.00
C ALA A 121 18.23 9.96 -8.18
N GLU A 122 19.49 10.40 -8.01
CA GLU A 122 19.84 11.67 -7.39
C GLU A 122 19.24 12.85 -8.17
N LYS A 123 19.47 12.91 -9.49
CA LYS A 123 18.93 13.97 -10.36
C LYS A 123 17.39 14.00 -10.40
N GLU A 124 16.73 12.86 -10.27
CA GLU A 124 15.27 12.73 -10.26
C GLU A 124 14.68 13.16 -8.91
N SER A 125 15.36 12.89 -7.79
CA SER A 125 14.99 13.41 -6.45
C SER A 125 15.16 14.93 -6.33
N GLN A 126 16.13 15.50 -7.06
CA GLN A 126 16.43 16.93 -7.10
C GLN A 126 15.63 17.71 -8.15
N SER A 127 14.71 17.06 -8.88
CA SER A 127 13.87 17.74 -9.87
C SER A 127 12.56 18.22 -9.23
N PRO A 128 12.22 19.52 -9.27
CA PRO A 128 10.95 20.01 -8.78
C PRO A 128 9.76 19.42 -9.55
N ASN A 129 8.79 18.90 -8.81
CA ASN A 129 7.48 18.52 -9.30
C ASN A 129 6.52 19.69 -9.17
N PHE A 130 5.62 19.84 -10.14
CA PHE A 130 4.52 20.79 -10.07
C PHE A 130 3.18 20.05 -10.12
N SER A 131 2.18 20.60 -9.43
CA SER A 131 0.82 20.06 -9.34
C SER A 131 -0.21 21.18 -9.33
N GLY A 132 -1.47 20.88 -9.66
CA GLY A 132 -2.55 21.87 -9.72
C GLY A 132 -2.75 22.52 -11.09
N LEU A 133 -2.15 21.96 -12.15
CA LEU A 133 -2.23 22.53 -13.49
C LEU A 133 -3.65 22.50 -14.07
N SER A 134 -3.92 23.44 -14.99
CA SER A 134 -5.06 23.32 -15.88
C SER A 134 -4.88 22.12 -16.82
N HIS A 135 -6.00 21.55 -17.28
CA HIS A 135 -5.94 20.41 -18.21
C HIS A 135 -5.45 20.83 -19.59
N ASP A 136 -5.53 22.14 -19.88
CA ASP A 136 -5.11 22.75 -21.14
C ASP A 136 -3.67 23.27 -21.08
N THR A 137 -3.05 23.30 -19.90
CA THR A 137 -1.66 23.71 -19.73
C THR A 137 -0.72 22.69 -20.37
N ASN A 138 0.15 23.16 -21.27
CA ASN A 138 1.10 22.33 -22.01
C ASN A 138 2.56 22.56 -21.58
N GLU A 139 3.47 21.68 -22.00
CA GLU A 139 4.90 21.78 -21.66
C GLU A 139 5.55 23.08 -22.14
N VAL A 140 5.04 23.70 -23.22
CA VAL A 140 5.60 24.94 -23.78
C VAL A 140 5.33 26.11 -22.84
N ALA A 141 4.07 26.30 -22.44
CA ALA A 141 3.67 27.34 -21.50
C ALA A 141 4.41 27.20 -20.15
N LEU A 142 4.57 25.97 -19.67
CA LEU A 142 5.34 25.69 -18.45
C LEU A 142 6.82 26.00 -18.65
N LYS A 143 7.41 25.61 -19.78
CA LYS A 143 8.82 25.93 -20.05
C LYS A 143 9.04 27.43 -20.06
N ASP A 144 8.17 28.21 -20.69
CA ASP A 144 8.30 29.67 -20.75
C ASP A 144 8.16 30.30 -19.35
N ALA A 145 7.21 29.82 -18.55
CA ALA A 145 7.02 30.31 -17.19
C ALA A 145 8.22 29.99 -16.28
N PHE A 146 8.70 28.74 -16.30
CA PHE A 146 9.84 28.30 -15.48
C PHE A 146 11.20 28.84 -15.96
N SER A 147 11.34 29.18 -17.25
CA SER A 147 12.59 29.74 -17.80
C SER A 147 12.93 31.12 -17.22
N GLN A 148 11.97 31.81 -16.60
CA GLN A 148 12.22 33.08 -15.89
C GLN A 148 13.06 32.89 -14.63
N HIS A 149 13.15 31.67 -14.10
CA HIS A 149 13.83 31.36 -12.85
C HIS A 149 15.16 30.63 -13.04
N GLY A 150 15.47 30.22 -14.27
CA GLY A 150 16.74 29.61 -14.64
C GLY A 150 16.65 28.81 -15.93
N ASP A 151 17.75 28.17 -16.29
CA ASP A 151 17.81 27.42 -17.55
C ASP A 151 17.14 26.05 -17.42
N VAL A 152 16.03 25.89 -18.13
CA VAL A 152 15.17 24.70 -18.08
C VAL A 152 15.65 23.68 -19.11
N ILE A 153 16.22 22.59 -18.61
CA ILE A 153 16.65 21.43 -19.40
C ILE A 153 15.43 20.66 -19.93
N GLN A 154 14.43 20.44 -19.07
CA GLN A 154 13.30 19.59 -19.41
C GLN A 154 12.04 19.99 -18.65
N VAL A 155 10.90 19.97 -19.33
CA VAL A 155 9.58 19.98 -18.72
C VAL A 155 8.82 18.76 -19.21
N LYS A 156 8.07 18.12 -18.33
CA LYS A 156 7.19 17.02 -18.72
C LYS A 156 5.89 17.07 -17.94
N VAL A 157 4.76 17.12 -18.66
CA VAL A 157 3.43 16.95 -18.08
C VAL A 157 3.08 15.45 -18.10
N ILE A 158 2.50 14.96 -17.00
CA ILE A 158 2.06 13.57 -16.94
C ILE A 158 0.63 13.46 -17.44
N CYS A 159 0.47 12.75 -18.55
CA CYS A 159 -0.83 12.50 -19.17
C CYS A 159 -1.33 11.08 -18.93
N HIS A 160 -2.64 10.88 -19.08
CA HIS A 160 -3.24 9.56 -19.09
C HIS A 160 -2.78 8.80 -20.36
N PRO A 161 -2.24 7.58 -20.23
CA PRO A 161 -1.55 6.88 -21.34
C PRO A 161 -2.48 6.50 -22.50
N VAL A 162 -3.80 6.48 -22.27
CA VAL A 162 -4.80 6.09 -23.29
C VAL A 162 -5.50 7.29 -23.91
N THR A 163 -5.88 8.27 -23.10
CA THR A 163 -6.69 9.42 -23.56
C THR A 163 -5.84 10.63 -23.93
N GLY A 164 -4.55 10.62 -23.57
CA GLY A 164 -3.64 11.75 -23.76
C GLY A 164 -3.91 12.95 -22.87
N GLN A 165 -4.97 12.92 -22.06
CA GLN A 165 -5.36 14.06 -21.22
C GLN A 165 -4.37 14.27 -20.07
N SER A 166 -4.00 15.54 -19.82
CA SER A 166 -3.18 15.93 -18.67
C SER A 166 -3.79 15.46 -17.35
N LYS A 167 -2.96 14.93 -16.45
CA LYS A 167 -3.36 14.60 -15.08
C LYS A 167 -3.24 15.78 -14.12
N GLY A 168 -2.87 16.97 -14.62
CA GLY A 168 -2.75 18.17 -13.80
C GLY A 168 -1.45 18.27 -12.97
N TYR A 169 -0.43 17.47 -13.30
CA TYR A 169 0.88 17.50 -12.64
C TYR A 169 2.01 17.09 -13.60
N GLY A 170 3.24 17.39 -13.20
CA GLY A 170 4.45 17.10 -13.97
C GLY A 170 5.72 17.45 -13.21
N PHE A 171 6.83 17.46 -13.92
CA PHE A 171 8.13 17.85 -13.36
C PHE A 171 8.90 18.74 -14.31
N VAL A 172 9.75 19.59 -13.71
CA VAL A 172 10.69 20.47 -14.41
C VAL A 172 12.10 20.14 -13.94
N LYS A 173 13.04 20.16 -14.88
CA LYS A 173 14.45 19.97 -14.64
C LYS A 173 15.20 21.23 -15.04
N PHE A 174 15.91 21.80 -14.09
CA PHE A 174 16.83 22.91 -14.31
C PHE A 174 18.25 22.40 -14.52
N SER A 175 19.10 23.22 -15.13
CA SER A 175 20.53 22.97 -15.22
C SER A 175 21.26 23.18 -13.90
N SER A 176 20.68 23.95 -12.99
CA SER A 176 21.24 24.31 -11.68
C SER A 176 20.23 24.03 -10.56
N GLU A 177 20.69 23.39 -9.48
CA GLU A 177 19.87 23.17 -8.27
C GLU A 177 19.45 24.50 -7.61
N LYS A 178 20.27 25.54 -7.73
CA LYS A 178 19.96 26.88 -7.22
C LYS A 178 18.72 27.46 -7.92
N ASP A 179 18.62 27.24 -9.22
CA ASP A 179 17.51 27.72 -10.05
C ASP A 179 16.23 26.92 -9.75
N ALA A 180 16.38 25.60 -9.54
CA ALA A 180 15.30 24.73 -9.10
C ALA A 180 14.72 25.15 -7.74
N ALA A 181 15.57 25.52 -6.77
CA ALA A 181 15.15 26.03 -5.46
C ALA A 181 14.50 27.42 -5.56
N ALA A 182 15.01 28.31 -6.42
CA ALA A 182 14.40 29.61 -6.64
C ALA A 182 13.01 29.50 -7.30
N ALA A 183 12.85 28.59 -8.26
CA ALA A 183 11.56 28.28 -8.88
C ALA A 183 10.56 27.73 -7.85
N LEU A 184 11.02 26.92 -6.90
CA LEU A 184 10.17 26.39 -5.83
C LEU A 184 9.53 27.51 -4.98
N GLU A 185 10.32 28.48 -4.54
CA GLU A 185 9.83 29.57 -3.69
C GLU A 185 8.92 30.54 -4.46
N LYS A 186 9.25 30.83 -5.72
CA LYS A 186 8.58 31.88 -6.49
C LYS A 186 7.36 31.40 -7.23
N MET A 187 7.36 30.17 -7.73
CA MET A 187 6.26 29.63 -8.54
C MET A 187 5.20 28.91 -7.69
N SER A 188 5.49 28.63 -6.42
CA SER A 188 4.47 28.04 -5.53
C SER A 188 3.36 29.06 -5.27
N ASP A 189 2.14 28.66 -5.57
CA ASP A 189 0.89 29.43 -5.49
C ASP A 189 0.70 30.51 -6.57
N GLU A 190 1.54 30.56 -7.61
CA GLU A 190 1.25 31.37 -8.79
C GLU A 190 0.08 30.82 -9.61
N VAL A 191 -0.65 31.73 -10.26
CA VAL A 191 -1.80 31.39 -11.11
C VAL A 191 -1.32 31.19 -12.54
N LEU A 192 -1.38 29.95 -13.02
CA LEU A 192 -1.14 29.60 -14.42
C LEU A 192 -2.43 29.07 -15.04
N ASP A 193 -2.86 29.64 -16.17
CA ASP A 193 -4.11 29.29 -16.86
C ASP A 193 -5.35 29.26 -15.95
N GLY A 194 -5.41 30.21 -15.00
CA GLY A 194 -6.54 30.33 -14.05
C GLY A 194 -6.53 29.32 -12.91
N LYS A 195 -5.45 28.54 -12.72
CA LYS A 195 -5.26 27.64 -11.58
C LYS A 195 -3.97 27.91 -10.83
N ASN A 196 -4.02 27.80 -9.50
CA ASN A 196 -2.82 27.90 -8.66
C ASN A 196 -1.98 26.64 -8.83
N ILE A 197 -0.72 26.83 -9.18
CA ILE A 197 0.26 25.74 -9.28
C ILE A 197 1.02 25.61 -7.96
N ARG A 198 1.43 24.38 -7.64
CA ARG A 198 2.24 24.08 -6.45
C ARG A 198 3.49 23.36 -6.87
N VAL A 199 4.64 23.88 -6.48
CA VAL A 199 5.94 23.27 -6.77
C VAL A 199 6.49 22.62 -5.50
N HIS A 200 7.11 21.45 -5.61
CA HIS A 200 7.75 20.73 -4.50
C HIS A 200 8.79 19.74 -5.02
N PHE A 201 9.84 19.45 -4.25
CA PHE A 201 10.74 18.34 -4.60
C PHE A 201 10.06 16.98 -4.42
N ALA A 202 10.51 15.97 -5.18
CA ALA A 202 10.04 14.61 -4.99
C ALA A 202 10.49 14.09 -3.62
N ASN A 203 9.54 13.74 -2.75
CA ASN A 203 9.88 13.04 -1.51
C ASN A 203 10.51 11.69 -1.85
N SER A 204 11.73 11.46 -1.37
CA SER A 204 12.37 10.15 -1.38
C SER A 204 11.59 9.26 -0.41
N GLY A 205 10.71 8.40 -0.94
CA GLY A 205 10.00 7.37 -0.19
C GLY A 205 10.86 6.14 0.02
#